data_AF-A0A7L2I6W8-F1
#
_entry.id   AF-A0A7L2I6W8-F1
#
_cell.length_a   1.000
_cell.length_b   1.000
_cell.length_c   1.000
_cell.angle_alpha   90.00
_cell.angle_beta   90.00
_cell.angle_gamma   90.00
#
_symmetry.space_group_name_H-M   'P 1'
#
loop_
_entity.id
_entity.type
_entity.pdbx_description
1 polymer ?
#
loop_
_entity_poly.entity_id
_entity_poly.type
_entity_poly.pdbx_seq_one_letter_code
_entity_poly.pdbx_strand_id
1 'polypeptide(L)'
;LLPLGLVQLLGGPAVGACPCQDPRLCHPVTGTGGFEVFVFDVGKETWRSYDWSKITTVAAFGKYDPELMCYAHSKGSRVVLKGDVPLKEIVDPAKRAAWVSQQVDLAKKQYMDGINIDIEQEVNETSPEYYALTELVKETTDAFHREIPGSQVTFDVAWSPACIDKRCYNYTGIADACDFLFVMSYDEQSQIWTDCIAKANAPYLQTLVGYEEYITMGIDPGKLVMGVPWYGYDYVCQNLSQ
;
A
#
# COMPACT_ATOMS: atom_id res chain seq x y z
N LEU A 1 -2.32 47.56 -33.68
CA LEU A 1 -3.15 47.38 -32.47
C LEU A 1 -3.74 45.97 -32.53
N LEU A 2 -3.03 44.99 -31.98
CA LEU A 2 -3.51 43.61 -31.78
C LEU A 2 -3.97 43.50 -30.31
N PRO A 3 -5.12 42.88 -30.00
CA PRO A 3 -5.53 42.75 -28.61
C PRO A 3 -4.74 41.62 -27.94
N LEU A 4 -4.24 41.91 -26.74
CA LEU A 4 -3.58 40.96 -25.85
C LEU A 4 -4.58 39.89 -25.39
N GLY A 5 -4.14 38.63 -25.45
CA GLY A 5 -4.87 37.49 -24.90
C GLY A 5 -4.96 37.54 -23.38
N LEU A 6 -6.12 37.16 -22.87
CA LEU A 6 -6.36 36.91 -21.46
C LEU A 6 -6.06 35.43 -21.19
N VAL A 7 -4.87 35.12 -20.68
CA VAL A 7 -4.56 33.77 -20.17
C VAL A 7 -5.17 33.68 -18.77
N GLN A 8 -6.31 32.99 -18.67
CA GLN A 8 -6.86 32.60 -17.37
C GLN A 8 -5.95 31.53 -16.76
N LEU A 9 -5.23 31.91 -15.70
CA LEU A 9 -4.58 30.97 -14.79
C LEU A 9 -5.68 30.18 -14.07
N LEU A 10 -5.91 28.95 -14.51
CA LEU A 10 -6.76 27.99 -13.81
C LEU A 10 -6.09 27.70 -12.45
N GLY A 11 -6.71 28.18 -11.38
CA GLY A 11 -6.34 27.83 -10.02
C GLY A 11 -6.55 26.33 -9.80
N GLY A 12 -5.48 25.64 -9.41
CA GLY A 12 -5.56 24.26 -8.96
C GLY A 12 -6.44 24.12 -7.71
N PRO A 13 -6.87 22.89 -7.37
CA PRO A 13 -7.69 22.64 -6.19
C PRO A 13 -7.01 23.19 -4.94
N ALA A 14 -7.80 23.81 -4.07
CA ALA A 14 -7.33 24.39 -2.82
C ALA A 14 -6.72 23.28 -1.94
N VAL A 15 -5.39 23.25 -1.84
CA VAL A 15 -4.67 22.50 -0.82
C VAL A 15 -5.23 22.92 0.54
N GLY A 16 -5.48 21.95 1.43
CA GLY A 16 -5.92 22.25 2.79
C GLY A 16 -4.97 23.24 3.48
N ALA A 17 -5.41 23.89 4.55
CA ALA A 17 -4.43 24.60 5.40
C ALA A 17 -3.59 23.56 6.14
N CYS A 18 -2.28 23.78 6.22
CA CYS A 18 -1.36 22.86 6.88
C CYS A 18 -1.74 22.72 8.37
N PRO A 19 -2.02 21.50 8.87
CA PRO A 19 -2.43 21.32 10.27
C PRO A 19 -1.23 21.32 11.23
N CYS A 20 -0.01 21.24 10.73
CA CYS A 20 1.19 21.14 11.55
C CYS A 20 1.61 22.51 12.11
N GLN A 21 2.13 22.51 13.34
CA GLN A 21 2.70 23.71 13.96
C GLN A 21 3.89 24.26 13.15
N ASP A 22 4.71 23.37 12.60
CA ASP A 22 5.75 23.72 11.62
C ASP A 22 5.23 23.42 10.20
N PRO A 23 4.97 24.45 9.38
CA PRO A 23 4.44 24.28 8.03
C PRO A 23 5.32 23.43 7.10
N ARG A 24 6.62 23.31 7.39
CA ARG A 24 7.54 22.48 6.60
C ARG A 24 7.22 21.00 6.69
N LEU A 25 6.55 20.58 7.76
CA LEU A 25 6.09 19.20 7.94
C LEU A 25 4.96 18.84 6.98
N CYS A 26 4.37 19.80 6.27
CA CYS A 26 3.38 19.51 5.23
C CYS A 26 4.02 19.31 3.84
N HIS A 27 5.34 19.29 3.74
CA HIS A 27 6.03 18.90 2.52
C HIS A 27 6.31 17.39 2.51
N PRO A 28 6.34 16.74 1.33
CA PRO A 28 6.68 15.34 1.25
C PRO A 28 8.01 15.01 1.92
N VAL A 29 8.05 13.92 2.67
CA VAL A 29 9.26 13.43 3.33
C VAL A 29 10.23 12.90 2.28
N THR A 30 11.43 13.45 2.25
CA THR A 30 12.48 13.06 1.30
C THR A 30 13.57 12.22 1.98
N GLY A 31 13.93 11.10 1.36
CA GLY A 31 15.08 10.27 1.75
C GLY A 31 14.90 9.49 3.05
N THR A 32 14.54 8.21 2.93
CA THR A 32 14.68 7.22 4.01
C THR A 32 15.95 6.42 3.74
N GLY A 33 17.07 6.87 4.30
CA GLY A 33 18.43 6.36 3.99
C GLY A 33 18.76 4.97 4.53
N GLY A 34 17.86 3.99 4.46
CA GLY A 34 18.05 2.66 5.02
C GLY A 34 17.03 1.62 4.54
N PHE A 35 16.94 0.50 5.26
CA PHE A 35 15.94 -0.54 5.03
C PHE A 35 14.53 -0.02 5.38
N GLU A 36 13.54 -0.43 4.61
CA GLU A 36 12.14 -0.06 4.83
C GLU A 36 11.59 -0.76 6.08
N VAL A 37 11.02 0.02 6.99
CA VAL A 37 10.21 -0.44 8.13
C VAL A 37 8.83 0.17 7.97
N PHE A 38 7.98 -0.59 7.30
CA PHE A 38 6.62 -0.20 6.92
C PHE A 38 5.61 -0.74 7.93
N VAL A 39 4.74 0.13 8.45
CA VAL A 39 3.73 -0.25 9.46
C VAL A 39 2.33 0.17 9.04
N PHE A 40 1.34 -0.61 9.46
CA PHE A 40 -0.07 -0.32 9.22
C PHE A 40 -0.71 0.28 10.46
N ASP A 41 -1.24 1.50 10.34
CA ASP A 41 -1.99 2.16 11.40
C ASP A 41 -3.50 2.00 11.16
N VAL A 42 -4.17 1.32 12.08
CA VAL A 42 -5.63 1.09 12.03
C VAL A 42 -6.42 2.16 12.82
N GLY A 43 -5.79 3.30 13.11
CA GLY A 43 -6.33 4.42 13.86
C GLY A 43 -6.22 4.29 15.39
N LYS A 44 -6.81 5.27 16.09
CA LYS A 44 -6.69 5.48 17.54
C LYS A 44 -5.28 6.03 17.89
N GLU A 45 -4.80 5.75 19.11
CA GLU A 45 -3.60 6.39 19.66
C GLU A 45 -2.41 5.43 19.81
N THR A 46 -2.47 4.22 19.24
CA THR A 46 -1.38 3.23 19.36
C THR A 46 -0.08 3.72 18.74
N TRP A 47 -0.17 4.58 17.71
CA TRP A 47 0.97 5.21 17.05
C TRP A 47 1.87 6.01 18.00
N ARG A 48 1.32 6.51 19.12
CA ARG A 48 2.09 7.23 20.14
C ARG A 48 3.14 6.34 20.82
N SER A 49 2.96 5.03 20.77
CA SER A 49 3.85 4.03 21.39
C SER A 49 4.82 3.39 20.41
N TYR A 50 4.79 3.77 19.13
CA TYR A 50 5.69 3.21 18.14
C TYR A 50 7.16 3.63 18.37
N ASP A 51 8.10 2.79 17.95
CA ASP A 51 9.52 3.17 17.88
C ASP A 51 9.79 3.95 16.58
N TRP A 52 9.57 5.26 16.65
CA TRP A 52 9.79 6.19 15.54
C TRP A 52 11.25 6.35 15.12
N SER A 53 12.21 5.76 15.85
CA SER A 53 13.61 5.70 15.38
C SER A 53 13.82 4.66 14.28
N LYS A 54 12.82 3.78 14.06
CA LYS A 54 12.87 2.68 13.11
C LYS A 54 11.93 2.87 11.92
N ILE A 55 10.73 3.38 12.17
CA ILE A 55 9.67 3.44 11.15
C ILE A 55 10.05 4.39 10.02
N THR A 56 9.97 3.88 8.80
CA THR A 56 10.18 4.66 7.58
C THR A 56 8.87 5.14 6.99
N THR A 57 7.81 4.32 7.07
CA THR A 57 6.51 4.63 6.48
C THR A 57 5.36 4.06 7.31
N VAL A 58 4.27 4.84 7.41
CA VAL A 58 2.99 4.45 8.01
C VAL A 58 1.91 4.41 6.93
N ALA A 59 1.34 3.24 6.65
CA ALA A 59 0.10 3.12 5.88
C ALA A 59 -1.11 3.39 6.77
N ALA A 60 -1.82 4.49 6.51
CA ALA A 60 -2.95 4.94 7.31
C ALA A 60 -4.26 4.26 6.87
N PHE A 61 -4.61 3.16 7.54
CA PHE A 61 -5.87 2.41 7.36
C PHE A 61 -6.99 2.94 8.28
N GLY A 62 -6.65 3.71 9.30
CA GLY A 62 -7.58 4.44 10.16
C GLY A 62 -8.20 5.68 9.50
N LYS A 63 -9.04 6.39 10.26
CA LYS A 63 -9.47 7.74 9.86
C LYS A 63 -8.25 8.66 9.83
N TYR A 64 -8.22 9.59 8.88
CA TYR A 64 -7.16 10.60 8.80
C TYR A 64 -6.99 11.33 10.15
N ASP A 65 -5.78 11.20 10.70
CA ASP A 65 -5.35 11.83 11.94
C ASP A 65 -4.23 12.84 11.60
N PRO A 66 -4.52 14.16 11.62
CA PRO A 66 -3.52 15.17 11.30
C PRO A 66 -2.40 15.23 12.35
N GLU A 67 -2.62 14.77 13.59
CA GLU A 67 -1.58 14.72 14.61
C GLU A 67 -0.57 13.62 14.30
N LEU A 68 -1.06 12.43 13.94
CA LEU A 68 -0.20 11.33 13.45
C LEU A 68 0.63 11.78 12.24
N MET A 69 0.01 12.39 11.23
CA MET A 69 0.72 12.86 10.04
C MET A 69 1.84 13.84 10.40
N CYS A 70 1.52 14.89 11.16
CA CYS A 70 2.53 15.87 11.56
C CYS A 70 3.64 15.25 12.44
N TYR A 71 3.29 14.33 13.33
CA TYR A 71 4.26 13.66 14.18
C TYR A 71 5.19 12.77 13.37
N ALA A 72 4.67 11.93 12.47
CA ALA A 72 5.45 11.07 11.59
C ALA A 72 6.45 11.89 10.74
N HIS A 73 5.98 12.99 10.14
CA HIS A 73 6.85 13.85 9.33
C HIS A 73 7.92 14.53 10.19
N SER A 74 7.62 14.89 11.45
CA SER A 74 8.63 15.41 12.39
C SER A 74 9.73 14.41 12.73
N LYS A 75 9.47 13.11 12.49
CA LYS A 75 10.42 12.00 12.65
C LYS A 75 11.09 11.59 11.34
N GLY A 76 10.71 12.20 10.21
CA GLY A 76 11.18 11.82 8.90
C GLY A 76 10.57 10.50 8.40
N SER A 77 9.42 10.12 8.93
CA SER A 77 8.65 8.95 8.47
C SER A 77 7.54 9.42 7.52
N ARG A 78 7.34 8.69 6.42
CA ARG A 78 6.24 8.91 5.49
C ARG A 78 4.90 8.50 6.09
N VAL A 79 3.82 9.11 5.61
CA VAL A 79 2.45 8.63 5.82
C VAL A 79 1.77 8.47 4.48
N VAL A 80 1.33 7.25 4.16
CA VAL A 80 0.68 6.92 2.87
C VAL A 80 -0.80 6.59 3.07
N LEU A 81 -1.61 6.90 2.06
CA LEU A 81 -3.02 6.54 2.03
C LEU A 81 -3.21 5.03 1.98
N LYS A 82 -4.33 4.53 2.48
CA LYS A 82 -4.89 3.26 2.01
C LYS A 82 -5.61 3.48 0.67
N GLY A 83 -5.28 2.68 -0.33
CA GLY A 83 -6.02 2.56 -1.59
C GLY A 83 -6.77 1.24 -1.67
N ASP A 84 -8.08 1.28 -1.88
CA ASP A 84 -8.90 0.11 -2.21
C ASP A 84 -10.01 0.56 -3.16
N VAL A 85 -10.31 -0.27 -4.15
CA VAL A 85 -11.30 0.01 -5.19
C VAL A 85 -11.87 -1.30 -5.74
N PRO A 86 -13.19 -1.38 -6.00
CA PRO A 86 -13.78 -2.56 -6.62
C PRO A 86 -13.16 -2.84 -8.00
N LEU A 87 -12.69 -4.07 -8.22
CA LEU A 87 -12.03 -4.46 -9.48
C LEU A 87 -12.90 -4.21 -10.72
N LYS A 88 -14.20 -4.40 -10.59
CA LYS A 88 -15.17 -4.16 -11.68
C LYS A 88 -15.21 -2.69 -12.11
N GLU A 89 -14.86 -1.76 -11.24
CA GLU A 89 -14.87 -0.33 -11.58
C GLU A 89 -13.61 0.06 -12.37
N ILE A 90 -12.47 -0.55 -12.06
CA ILE A 90 -11.19 -0.19 -12.71
C ILE A 90 -11.03 -0.76 -14.12
N VAL A 91 -11.89 -1.71 -14.52
CA VAL A 91 -11.95 -2.22 -15.90
C VAL A 91 -12.33 -1.11 -16.89
N ASP A 92 -13.14 -0.14 -16.45
CA ASP A 92 -13.44 1.06 -17.23
C ASP A 92 -12.31 2.10 -17.04
N PRO A 93 -11.53 2.43 -18.08
CA PRO A 93 -10.39 3.34 -17.95
C PRO A 93 -10.78 4.73 -17.45
N ALA A 94 -12.00 5.20 -17.74
CA ALA A 94 -12.46 6.51 -17.28
C ALA A 94 -12.73 6.51 -15.77
N LYS A 95 -13.31 5.44 -15.24
CA LYS A 95 -13.53 5.27 -13.79
C LYS A 95 -12.21 5.08 -13.06
N ARG A 96 -11.30 4.29 -13.64
CA ARG A 96 -9.95 4.09 -13.12
C ARG A 96 -9.20 5.42 -13.01
N ALA A 97 -9.14 6.20 -14.09
CA ALA A 97 -8.50 7.51 -14.09
C ALA A 97 -9.15 8.49 -13.10
N ALA A 98 -10.48 8.47 -12.96
CA ALA A 98 -11.19 9.27 -11.98
C ALA A 98 -10.82 8.89 -10.54
N TRP A 99 -10.73 7.60 -10.24
CA TRP A 99 -10.28 7.12 -8.93
C TRP A 99 -8.83 7.54 -8.65
N VAL A 100 -7.92 7.38 -9.62
CA VAL A 100 -6.51 7.82 -9.47
C VAL A 100 -6.44 9.31 -9.16
N SER A 101 -7.17 10.14 -9.92
CA SER A 101 -7.22 11.58 -9.67
C SER A 101 -7.75 11.91 -8.27
N GLN A 102 -8.79 11.20 -7.82
CA GLN A 102 -9.35 11.38 -6.49
C GLN A 102 -8.34 11.04 -5.39
N GLN A 103 -7.55 9.97 -5.55
CA GLN A 103 -6.53 9.60 -4.57
C GLN A 103 -5.39 10.61 -4.51
N VAL A 104 -4.94 11.13 -5.66
CA VAL A 104 -3.93 12.20 -5.70
C VAL A 104 -4.43 13.46 -5.01
N ASP A 105 -5.68 13.88 -5.29
CA ASP A 105 -6.27 15.06 -4.65
C ASP A 105 -6.43 14.87 -3.14
N LEU A 106 -6.81 13.67 -2.71
CA LEU A 106 -6.90 13.31 -1.30
C LEU A 106 -5.54 13.37 -0.62
N ALA A 107 -4.51 12.78 -1.23
CA ALA A 107 -3.15 12.79 -0.71
C ALA A 107 -2.61 14.23 -0.57
N LYS A 108 -2.79 15.07 -1.58
CA LYS A 108 -2.43 16.50 -1.53
C LYS A 108 -3.18 17.25 -0.42
N LYS A 109 -4.48 16.98 -0.25
CA LYS A 109 -5.31 17.62 0.77
C LYS A 109 -4.92 17.21 2.19
N GLN A 110 -4.48 15.97 2.36
CA GLN A 110 -4.11 15.37 3.66
C GLN A 110 -2.61 15.37 3.93
N TYR A 111 -1.79 15.90 3.01
CA TYR A 111 -0.34 15.89 3.10
C TYR A 111 0.26 14.49 3.21
N MET A 112 -0.30 13.53 2.48
CA MET A 112 0.18 12.16 2.45
C MET A 112 1.32 12.03 1.43
N ASP A 113 2.32 11.22 1.75
CA ASP A 113 3.51 10.95 0.94
C ASP A 113 3.28 9.86 -0.10
N GLY A 114 2.06 9.42 -0.35
CA GLY A 114 1.85 8.26 -1.21
C GLY A 114 0.56 7.49 -0.97
N ILE A 115 0.54 6.27 -1.48
CA ILE A 115 -0.59 5.34 -1.37
C ILE A 115 -0.11 3.88 -1.34
N ASN A 116 -0.67 3.11 -0.40
CA ASN A 116 -0.57 1.66 -0.33
C ASN A 116 -1.86 1.04 -0.85
N ILE A 117 -1.78 0.36 -1.99
CA ILE A 117 -2.92 -0.27 -2.64
C ILE A 117 -3.11 -1.67 -2.06
N ASP A 118 -4.27 -1.89 -1.44
CA ASP A 118 -4.66 -3.10 -0.73
C ASP A 118 -5.94 -3.67 -1.37
N ILE A 119 -5.76 -4.35 -2.51
CA ILE A 119 -6.84 -5.01 -3.23
C ILE A 119 -6.69 -6.52 -3.04
N GLU A 120 -7.63 -7.11 -2.30
CA GLU A 120 -7.65 -8.54 -1.98
C GLU A 120 -8.76 -9.32 -2.69
N GLN A 121 -9.31 -8.77 -3.77
CA GLN A 121 -10.43 -9.36 -4.50
C GLN A 121 -9.96 -10.49 -5.44
N GLU A 122 -10.80 -11.52 -5.63
CA GLU A 122 -10.51 -12.64 -6.55
C GLU A 122 -10.30 -12.14 -8.00
N VAL A 123 -9.24 -12.62 -8.67
CA VAL A 123 -8.93 -12.34 -10.08
C VAL A 123 -8.49 -13.63 -10.75
N ASN A 124 -9.10 -13.93 -11.89
CA ASN A 124 -8.62 -15.00 -12.76
C ASN A 124 -7.54 -14.45 -13.70
N GLU A 125 -6.52 -15.25 -13.98
CA GLU A 125 -5.53 -14.93 -15.00
C GLU A 125 -6.19 -14.56 -16.32
N THR A 126 -5.65 -13.56 -17.02
CA THR A 126 -6.12 -13.09 -18.33
C THR A 126 -7.54 -12.50 -18.37
N SER A 127 -8.22 -12.34 -17.23
CA SER A 127 -9.47 -11.58 -17.13
C SER A 127 -9.27 -10.08 -17.43
N PRO A 128 -10.33 -9.32 -17.77
CA PRO A 128 -10.23 -7.86 -17.85
C PRO A 128 -9.66 -7.22 -16.58
N GLU A 129 -10.06 -7.73 -15.41
CA GLU A 129 -9.59 -7.29 -14.09
C GLU A 129 -8.08 -7.53 -13.90
N TYR A 130 -7.54 -8.64 -14.42
CA TYR A 130 -6.10 -8.94 -14.39
C TYR A 130 -5.25 -7.84 -15.04
N TYR A 131 -5.64 -7.42 -16.25
CA TYR A 131 -4.95 -6.35 -16.96
C TYR A 131 -5.22 -4.98 -16.32
N ALA A 132 -6.48 -4.70 -15.97
CA ALA A 132 -6.89 -3.44 -15.37
C ALA A 132 -6.22 -3.18 -14.01
N LEU A 133 -5.94 -4.22 -13.22
CA LEU A 133 -5.22 -4.09 -11.96
C LEU A 133 -3.78 -3.63 -12.19
N THR A 134 -3.08 -4.20 -13.18
CA THR A 134 -1.72 -3.77 -13.53
C THR A 134 -1.72 -2.32 -14.02
N GLU A 135 -2.70 -1.96 -14.86
CA GLU A 135 -2.88 -0.59 -15.35
C GLU A 135 -3.20 0.40 -14.22
N LEU A 136 -4.03 0.01 -13.25
CA LEU A 136 -4.34 0.82 -12.06
C LEU A 136 -3.06 1.16 -11.30
N VAL A 137 -2.25 0.17 -10.99
CA VAL A 137 -1.00 0.37 -10.24
C VAL A 137 -0.08 1.30 -11.01
N LYS A 138 0.11 1.05 -12.32
CA LYS A 138 0.95 1.90 -13.17
C LYS A 138 0.45 3.35 -13.24
N GLU A 139 -0.83 3.55 -13.53
CA GLU A 139 -1.43 4.89 -13.64
C GLU A 139 -1.38 5.64 -12.30
N THR A 140 -1.57 4.92 -11.20
CA THR A 140 -1.45 5.47 -9.85
C THR A 140 -0.02 5.92 -9.57
N THR A 141 0.98 5.05 -9.80
CA THR A 141 2.39 5.38 -9.59
C THR A 141 2.81 6.59 -10.43
N ASP A 142 2.51 6.57 -11.74
CA ASP A 142 2.85 7.66 -12.65
C ASP A 142 2.22 8.99 -12.20
N ALA A 143 0.95 8.97 -11.75
CA ALA A 143 0.24 10.15 -11.28
C ALA A 143 0.80 10.66 -9.95
N PHE A 144 1.02 9.78 -8.97
CA PHE A 144 1.56 10.15 -7.66
C PHE A 144 2.98 10.72 -7.79
N HIS A 145 3.90 10.05 -8.50
CA HIS A 145 5.26 10.55 -8.69
C HIS A 145 5.32 11.89 -9.43
N ARG A 146 4.40 12.12 -10.39
CA ARG A 146 4.30 13.40 -11.11
C ARG A 146 3.77 14.52 -10.23
N GLU A 147 2.72 14.24 -9.46
CA GLU A 147 1.94 15.26 -8.76
C GLU A 147 2.42 15.52 -7.33
N ILE A 148 3.13 14.56 -6.73
CA ILE A 148 3.71 14.59 -5.39
C ILE A 148 5.14 14.06 -5.50
N PRO A 149 6.11 14.89 -5.92
CA PRO A 149 7.50 14.45 -6.08
C PRO A 149 8.06 13.83 -4.80
N GLY A 150 8.61 12.63 -4.91
CA GLY A 150 9.11 11.85 -3.77
C GLY A 150 8.07 10.94 -3.11
N SER A 151 6.86 10.84 -3.66
CA SER A 151 5.83 9.94 -3.15
C SER A 151 6.21 8.47 -3.26
N GLN A 152 5.62 7.64 -2.41
CA GLN A 152 5.77 6.20 -2.38
C GLN A 152 4.45 5.50 -2.75
N VAL A 153 4.47 4.62 -3.75
CA VAL A 153 3.31 3.84 -4.20
C VAL A 153 3.63 2.36 -4.06
N THR A 154 2.86 1.67 -3.24
CA THR A 154 3.11 0.27 -2.85
C THR A 154 1.86 -0.57 -3.07
N PHE A 155 2.03 -1.89 -3.15
CA PHE A 155 0.93 -2.82 -3.36
C PHE A 155 1.04 -4.02 -2.42
N ASP A 156 -0.05 -4.35 -1.73
CA ASP A 156 -0.12 -5.49 -0.84
C ASP A 156 -0.38 -6.77 -1.65
N VAL A 157 0.48 -7.77 -1.51
CA VAL A 157 0.33 -9.07 -2.18
C VAL A 157 0.21 -10.20 -1.16
N ALA A 158 -0.41 -11.30 -1.57
CA ALA A 158 -0.49 -12.50 -0.75
C ALA A 158 0.90 -13.04 -0.38
N TRP A 159 0.98 -13.90 0.64
CA TRP A 159 2.24 -14.48 1.11
C TRP A 159 2.99 -15.32 0.05
N SER A 160 2.30 -15.78 -1.00
CA SER A 160 2.86 -16.50 -2.15
C SER A 160 2.16 -16.09 -3.46
N PRO A 161 2.86 -16.13 -4.61
CA PRO A 161 2.25 -15.88 -5.91
C PRO A 161 1.40 -17.04 -6.44
N ALA A 162 1.24 -18.14 -5.70
CA ALA A 162 0.52 -19.34 -6.13
C ALA A 162 -1.01 -19.19 -6.11
N CYS A 163 -1.54 -18.06 -6.60
CA CYS A 163 -2.98 -17.77 -6.67
C CYS A 163 -3.70 -17.90 -5.31
N ILE A 164 -3.03 -17.50 -4.22
CA ILE A 164 -3.60 -17.53 -2.87
C ILE A 164 -4.89 -16.73 -2.83
N ASP A 165 -5.96 -17.32 -2.28
CA ASP A 165 -7.33 -16.77 -2.24
C ASP A 165 -7.88 -16.39 -3.63
N LYS A 166 -7.45 -17.10 -4.67
CA LYS A 166 -7.76 -16.81 -6.09
C LYS A 166 -7.30 -15.41 -6.53
N ARG A 167 -6.26 -14.86 -5.91
CA ARG A 167 -5.62 -13.62 -6.32
C ARG A 167 -4.57 -13.90 -7.40
N CYS A 168 -4.98 -14.42 -8.57
CA CYS A 168 -4.05 -14.74 -9.65
C CYS A 168 -3.61 -13.48 -10.42
N TYR A 169 -2.87 -12.59 -9.77
CA TYR A 169 -2.50 -11.28 -10.31
C TYR A 169 -1.26 -11.35 -11.22
N ASN A 170 -1.06 -10.30 -12.02
CA ASN A 170 0.19 -10.11 -12.77
C ASN A 170 1.30 -9.60 -11.82
N TYR A 171 1.81 -10.45 -10.95
CA TYR A 171 2.73 -10.03 -9.90
C TYR A 171 4.00 -9.34 -10.42
N THR A 172 4.56 -9.80 -11.54
CA THR A 172 5.74 -9.16 -12.15
C THR A 172 5.39 -7.79 -12.73
N GLY A 173 4.27 -7.67 -13.46
CA GLY A 173 3.81 -6.38 -13.99
C GLY A 173 3.46 -5.37 -12.90
N ILE A 174 2.85 -5.83 -11.80
CA ILE A 174 2.57 -4.97 -10.63
C ILE A 174 3.87 -4.57 -9.95
N ALA A 175 4.79 -5.51 -9.71
CA ALA A 175 6.10 -5.22 -9.13
C ALA A 175 6.88 -4.20 -9.95
N ASP A 176 6.85 -4.29 -11.29
CA ASP A 176 7.50 -3.32 -12.17
C ASP A 176 6.86 -1.93 -12.09
N ALA A 177 5.55 -1.87 -11.81
CA ALA A 177 4.77 -0.64 -11.83
C ALA A 177 4.77 0.16 -10.52
N CYS A 178 5.09 -0.45 -9.37
CA CYS A 178 5.10 0.23 -8.06
C CYS A 178 6.52 0.34 -7.47
N ASP A 179 6.68 1.02 -6.34
CA ASP A 179 7.98 1.19 -5.68
C ASP A 179 8.44 -0.13 -5.02
N PHE A 180 7.54 -0.83 -4.34
CA PHE A 180 7.73 -2.20 -3.86
C PHE A 180 6.40 -2.92 -3.59
N LEU A 181 6.47 -4.24 -3.46
CA LEU A 181 5.39 -5.09 -2.97
C LEU A 181 5.54 -5.27 -1.46
N PHE A 182 4.46 -5.05 -0.72
CA PHE A 182 4.37 -5.48 0.67
C PHE A 182 3.76 -6.89 0.68
N VAL A 183 4.58 -7.89 0.99
CA VAL A 183 4.15 -9.29 0.99
C VAL A 183 3.54 -9.60 2.35
N MET A 184 2.23 -9.87 2.37
CA MET A 184 1.47 -10.16 3.59
C MET A 184 1.78 -11.57 4.10
N SER A 185 2.98 -11.78 4.66
CA SER A 185 3.45 -13.07 5.20
C SER A 185 2.86 -13.38 6.58
N TYR A 186 1.54 -13.39 6.63
CA TYR A 186 0.70 -13.72 7.77
C TYR A 186 -0.63 -14.27 7.25
N ASP A 187 -1.41 -14.83 8.17
CA ASP A 187 -2.64 -15.55 7.86
C ASP A 187 -2.41 -16.64 6.79
N GLU A 188 -1.22 -17.26 6.79
CA GLU A 188 -0.77 -18.17 5.73
C GLU A 188 -1.56 -19.51 5.70
N GLN A 189 -2.51 -19.66 6.62
CA GLN A 189 -3.51 -20.73 6.63
C GLN A 189 -4.85 -20.31 6.00
N SER A 190 -4.89 -19.23 5.21
CA SER A 190 -6.13 -18.67 4.61
C SER A 190 -6.95 -19.67 3.80
N GLN A 191 -6.31 -20.67 3.19
CA GLN A 191 -6.97 -21.73 2.42
C GLN A 191 -6.88 -23.09 3.13
N ILE A 192 -7.99 -23.51 3.76
CA ILE A 192 -8.09 -24.79 4.47
C ILE A 192 -8.79 -25.83 3.59
N TRP A 193 -8.00 -26.66 2.91
CA TRP A 193 -8.50 -27.78 2.08
C TRP A 193 -8.47 -29.13 2.80
N THR A 194 -7.87 -29.17 3.99
CA THR A 194 -7.64 -30.39 4.80
C THR A 194 -8.17 -30.17 6.22
N ASP A 195 -7.83 -31.05 7.15
CA ASP A 195 -8.22 -30.91 8.56
C ASP A 195 -7.82 -29.52 9.10
N CYS A 196 -8.79 -28.86 9.72
CA CYS A 196 -8.61 -27.56 10.35
C CYS A 196 -7.83 -27.71 11.67
N ILE A 197 -6.51 -27.88 11.56
CA ILE A 197 -5.57 -28.04 12.68
C ILE A 197 -4.89 -26.69 12.95
N ALA A 198 -4.74 -26.35 14.24
CA ALA A 198 -4.01 -25.16 14.67
C ALA A 198 -2.59 -25.12 14.09
N LYS A 199 -2.18 -23.98 13.53
CA LYS A 199 -0.85 -23.75 12.97
C LYS A 199 -0.32 -22.36 13.34
N ALA A 200 0.97 -22.15 13.07
CA ALA A 200 1.56 -20.82 13.17
C ALA A 200 0.89 -19.86 12.18
N ASN A 201 0.76 -18.59 12.58
CA ASN A 201 0.24 -17.51 11.72
C ASN A 201 1.15 -17.26 10.50
N ALA A 202 2.47 -17.22 10.75
CA ALA A 202 3.52 -17.02 9.76
C ALA A 202 4.61 -18.12 9.92
N PRO A 203 4.38 -19.34 9.39
CA PRO A 203 5.32 -20.45 9.52
C PRO A 203 6.58 -20.23 8.67
N TYR A 204 7.74 -20.02 9.34
CA TYR A 204 9.02 -19.65 8.72
C TYR A 204 9.36 -20.33 7.38
N LEU A 205 9.27 -21.67 7.29
CA LEU A 205 9.63 -22.38 6.06
C LEU A 205 8.64 -22.12 4.92
N GLN A 206 7.35 -22.02 5.22
CA GLN A 206 6.32 -21.71 4.23
C GLN A 206 6.45 -20.27 3.74
N THR A 207 6.69 -19.34 4.67
CA THR A 207 7.00 -17.95 4.36
C THR A 207 8.17 -17.88 3.38
N LEU A 208 9.31 -18.51 3.68
CA LEU A 208 10.49 -18.50 2.80
C LEU A 208 10.22 -19.03 1.39
N VAL A 209 9.44 -20.12 1.28
CA VAL A 209 9.04 -20.67 -0.03
C VAL A 209 8.27 -19.63 -0.85
N GLY A 210 7.36 -18.88 -0.23
CA GLY A 210 6.62 -17.81 -0.92
C GLY A 210 7.53 -16.72 -1.50
N TYR A 211 8.58 -16.30 -0.78
CA TYR A 211 9.58 -15.36 -1.32
C TYR A 211 10.41 -15.98 -2.44
N GLU A 212 10.85 -17.23 -2.29
CA GLU A 212 11.60 -17.93 -3.35
C GLU A 212 10.78 -18.02 -4.64
N GLU A 213 9.47 -18.25 -4.55
CA GLU A 213 8.55 -18.25 -5.68
C GLU A 213 8.47 -16.87 -6.36
N TYR A 214 8.25 -15.79 -5.58
CA TYR A 214 8.25 -14.42 -6.12
C TYR A 214 9.57 -14.08 -6.82
N ILE A 215 10.70 -14.45 -6.22
CA ILE A 215 12.04 -14.21 -6.79
C ILE A 215 12.26 -15.04 -8.07
N THR A 216 11.79 -16.29 -8.09
CA THR A 216 11.90 -17.18 -9.25
C THR A 216 11.08 -16.68 -10.44
N MET A 217 9.99 -15.93 -10.20
CA MET A 217 9.24 -15.23 -11.25
C MET A 217 10.02 -14.05 -11.88
N GLY A 218 11.15 -13.67 -11.29
CA GLY A 218 12.01 -12.57 -11.77
C GLY A 218 11.79 -11.23 -11.07
N ILE A 219 11.02 -11.20 -9.97
CA ILE A 219 10.85 -9.98 -9.16
C ILE A 219 12.15 -9.70 -8.40
N ASP A 220 12.65 -8.47 -8.49
CA ASP A 220 13.82 -8.03 -7.75
C ASP A 220 13.57 -8.17 -6.23
N PRO A 221 14.40 -8.94 -5.49
CA PRO A 221 14.29 -9.06 -4.04
C PRO A 221 14.28 -7.71 -3.31
N GLY A 222 14.92 -6.67 -3.87
CA GLY A 222 14.91 -5.31 -3.34
C GLY A 222 13.54 -4.63 -3.36
N LYS A 223 12.58 -5.16 -4.14
CA LYS A 223 11.18 -4.69 -4.20
C LYS A 223 10.23 -5.54 -3.36
N LEU A 224 10.72 -6.47 -2.55
CA LEU A 224 9.90 -7.31 -1.66
C LEU A 224 10.09 -6.87 -0.21
N VAL A 225 9.06 -6.28 0.39
CA VAL A 225 9.03 -5.94 1.82
C VAL A 225 8.27 -7.03 2.57
N MET A 226 8.91 -7.60 3.59
CA MET A 226 8.33 -8.70 4.36
C MET A 226 7.37 -8.24 5.44
N GLY A 227 6.09 -8.54 5.25
CA GLY A 227 5.05 -8.29 6.23
C GLY A 227 5.04 -9.34 7.33
N VAL A 228 5.22 -8.92 8.57
CA VAL A 228 5.16 -9.80 9.74
C VAL A 228 4.02 -9.40 10.66
N PRO A 229 3.28 -10.36 11.25
CA PRO A 229 2.12 -10.04 12.07
C PRO A 229 2.56 -9.61 13.47
N TRP A 230 1.97 -8.51 13.98
CA TRP A 230 2.06 -8.13 15.39
C TRP A 230 0.91 -8.70 16.24
N TYR A 231 0.35 -9.82 15.77
CA TYR A 231 -0.76 -10.54 16.37
C TYR A 231 -0.60 -12.05 16.12
N GLY A 232 -1.39 -12.85 16.82
CA GLY A 232 -1.45 -14.29 16.63
C GLY A 232 -2.83 -14.84 16.98
N TYR A 233 -2.99 -16.15 16.78
CA TYR A 233 -4.22 -16.86 17.03
C TYR A 233 -4.12 -17.70 18.31
N ASP A 234 -5.16 -17.64 19.13
CA ASP A 234 -5.34 -18.52 20.27
C ASP A 234 -6.29 -19.66 19.88
N TYR A 235 -5.75 -20.87 19.75
CA TYR A 235 -6.51 -22.05 19.36
C TYR A 235 -6.83 -22.91 20.58
N VAL A 236 -8.12 -23.17 20.80
CA VAL A 236 -8.57 -24.10 21.84
C VAL A 236 -8.36 -25.55 21.37
N CYS A 237 -7.54 -26.30 22.11
CA CYS A 237 -7.37 -27.74 21.89
C CYS A 237 -8.69 -28.48 22.13
N GLN A 238 -9.25 -29.07 21.07
CA GLN A 238 -10.53 -29.80 21.14
C GLN A 238 -10.34 -31.25 21.64
N ASN A 239 -9.27 -31.91 21.21
CA ASN A 239 -8.95 -33.29 21.55
C ASN A 239 -7.46 -33.41 21.87
N LEU A 240 -7.13 -34.07 22.97
CA LEU A 240 -5.77 -34.55 23.24
C LEU A 240 -5.65 -35.95 22.64
N SER A 241 -4.91 -36.11 21.55
CA SER A 241 -4.52 -37.43 21.08
C SER A 241 -3.52 -38.04 22.07
N GLN A 242 -3.83 -39.23 22.58
CA GLN A 242 -2.88 -40.05 23.37
C GLN A 242 -1.78 -40.63 22.50
#